data_AF-A0A495YXU0-F1
#
_entry.id   AF-A0A495YXU0-F1
#
_cell.length_a   1.000
_cell.length_b   1.000
_cell.length_c   1.000
_cell.angle_alpha   90.00
_cell.angle_beta   90.00
_cell.angle_gamma   90.00
#
_symmetry.space_group_name_H-M   'P 1'
#
loop_
_entity.id
_entity.type
_entity.pdbx_description
1 polymer ?
#
loop_
_entity_poly.entity_id
_entity_poly.type
_entity_poly.pdbx_seq_one_letter_code
_entity_poly.pdbx_strand_id
1 'polypeptide(L)'
;MPEKDSRHLLDRLAEIEDPRKEKGKRHPLNSLLGLVLIGIMSGHKGYTSTATWARSQPDLIQALGWTHKTSPCPATIHNVLKVLEADVVEKTWT
;
A
#
# COMPACT_ATOMS: atom_id res chain seq x y z
N MET A 1 11.97 14.58 -25.57
CA MET A 1 10.87 13.93 -24.81
C MET A 1 11.54 13.31 -23.60
N PRO A 2 11.17 13.66 -22.35
CA PRO A 2 11.79 13.03 -21.20
C PRO A 2 11.54 11.52 -21.30
N GLU A 3 12.59 10.73 -21.09
CA GLU A 3 12.50 9.27 -21.08
C GLU A 3 11.35 8.86 -20.15
N LYS A 4 10.44 8.05 -20.69
CA LYS A 4 9.34 7.49 -19.92
C LYS A 4 9.95 6.44 -19.00
N ASP A 5 10.38 6.89 -17.83
CA ASP A 5 10.85 6.08 -16.72
C ASP A 5 9.74 5.07 -16.35
N SER A 6 9.72 3.95 -17.06
CA SER A 6 8.63 2.97 -17.04
C SER A 6 8.89 1.96 -15.94
N ARG A 7 9.17 2.45 -14.73
CA ARG A 7 9.30 1.61 -13.53
C ARG A 7 7.93 1.11 -13.09
N HIS A 8 7.85 -0.12 -12.57
CA HIS A 8 6.59 -0.63 -12.06
C HIS A 8 6.12 0.23 -10.88
N LEU A 9 4.81 0.44 -10.76
CA LEU A 9 4.21 1.25 -9.69
C LEU A 9 4.69 0.80 -8.29
N LEU A 10 4.80 -0.51 -8.07
CA LEU A 10 5.26 -1.07 -6.79
C LEU A 10 6.73 -0.75 -6.50
N ASP A 11 7.57 -0.59 -7.53
CA ASP A 11 8.97 -0.19 -7.37
C ASP A 11 9.05 1.27 -6.95
N ARG A 12 8.25 2.13 -7.58
CA ARG A 12 8.16 3.55 -7.20
C ARG A 12 7.69 3.68 -5.76
N LEU A 13 6.61 2.99 -5.38
CA LEU A 13 6.09 2.99 -4.02
C LEU A 13 7.09 2.45 -2.98
N ALA A 14 8.08 1.65 -3.39
CA ALA A 14 9.10 1.13 -2.49
C ALA A 14 10.17 2.18 -2.11
N GLU A 15 10.24 3.30 -2.84
CA GLU A 15 11.16 4.41 -2.52
C GLU A 15 10.68 5.25 -1.34
N ILE A 16 9.39 5.19 -1.02
CA ILE A 16 8.83 5.92 0.12
C ILE A 16 9.45 5.36 1.40
N GLU A 17 10.07 6.22 2.19
CA GLU A 17 10.59 5.85 3.51
C GLU A 17 9.47 5.28 4.38
N ASP A 18 9.69 4.12 4.98
CA ASP A 18 8.70 3.46 5.82
C ASP A 18 8.71 4.03 7.25
N PRO A 19 7.72 4.85 7.65
CA PRO A 19 7.74 5.52 8.95
C PRO A 19 7.31 4.58 10.09
N ARG A 20 6.96 3.33 9.77
CA ARG A 20 6.56 2.33 10.78
C ARG A 20 7.78 1.88 11.59
N LYS A 21 7.55 1.57 12.87
CA LYS A 21 8.56 0.91 13.71
C LYS A 21 8.88 -0.49 13.19
N GLU A 22 10.06 -1.04 13.51
CA GLU A 22 10.49 -2.39 13.10
C GLU A 22 9.44 -3.49 13.32
N LYS A 23 8.73 -3.45 14.46
CA LYS A 23 7.64 -4.40 14.77
C LYS A 23 6.45 -4.33 13.79
N GLY A 24 6.28 -3.21 13.07
CA GLY A 24 5.23 -2.94 12.09
C GLY A 24 5.62 -3.20 10.64
N LYS A 25 6.90 -3.52 10.36
CA LYS A 25 7.45 -3.77 9.01
C LYS A 25 7.28 -5.22 8.54
N ARG A 26 6.30 -5.94 9.10
CA ARG A 26 6.04 -7.36 8.76
C ARG A 26 5.68 -7.57 7.28
N HIS A 27 5.08 -6.57 6.66
CA HIS A 27 4.75 -6.53 5.23
C HIS A 27 5.35 -5.28 4.60
N PRO A 28 5.88 -5.37 3.37
CA PRO A 28 6.41 -4.22 2.66
C PRO A 28 5.38 -3.08 2.56
N LEU A 29 5.84 -1.82 2.67
CA LEU A 29 4.96 -0.65 2.63
C LEU A 29 4.29 -0.53 1.25
N ASN A 30 5.06 -0.73 0.19
CA ASN A 30 4.58 -0.70 -1.20
C ASN A 30 3.44 -1.71 -1.47
N SER A 31 3.46 -2.90 -0.85
CA SER A 31 2.35 -3.86 -0.94
C SER A 31 1.06 -3.31 -0.33
N LEU A 32 1.17 -2.62 0.81
CA LEU A 32 0.01 -1.98 1.47
C LEU A 32 -0.52 -0.80 0.65
N LEU A 33 0.37 0.05 0.15
CA LEU A 33 -0.02 1.18 -0.69
C LEU A 33 -0.62 0.72 -2.02
N GLY A 34 -0.06 -0.33 -2.63
CA GLY A 34 -0.62 -0.98 -3.81
C GLY A 34 -2.04 -1.48 -3.56
N LEU A 35 -2.28 -2.15 -2.43
CA LEU A 35 -3.63 -2.60 -2.06
C LEU A 35 -4.62 -1.43 -1.93
N VAL A 36 -4.20 -0.33 -1.27
CA VAL A 36 -5.03 0.86 -1.08
C VAL A 36 -5.36 1.51 -2.42
N LEU A 37 -4.37 1.68 -3.31
CA LEU A 37 -4.59 2.26 -4.64
C LEU A 37 -5.56 1.42 -5.47
N ILE A 38 -5.38 0.10 -5.49
CA ILE A 38 -6.29 -0.79 -6.24
C ILE A 38 -7.69 -0.75 -5.63
N GLY A 39 -7.81 -0.67 -4.30
CA GLY A 39 -9.10 -0.50 -3.62
C GLY A 39 -9.81 0.79 -4.05
N ILE A 40 -9.09 1.92 -4.07
CA ILE A 40 -9.62 3.21 -4.53
C ILE A 40 -10.03 3.13 -6.01
N MET A 41 -9.18 2.56 -6.87
CA MET A 41 -9.47 2.39 -8.30
C MET A 41 -10.67 1.47 -8.56
N SER A 42 -10.91 0.51 -7.66
CA SER A 42 -12.06 -0.39 -7.69
C SER A 42 -13.33 0.24 -7.10
N GLY A 43 -13.28 1.52 -6.70
CA GLY A 43 -14.41 2.28 -6.17
C GLY A 43 -14.66 2.13 -4.67
N HIS A 44 -13.77 1.49 -3.92
CA HIS A 44 -13.91 1.34 -2.48
C HIS A 44 -13.57 2.63 -1.74
N LYS A 45 -14.49 3.10 -0.91
CA LYS A 45 -14.34 4.33 -0.13
C LYS A 45 -13.89 3.99 1.29
N GLY A 46 -12.67 4.41 1.61
CA GLY A 46 -12.08 4.27 2.93
C GLY A 46 -11.46 2.91 3.22
N TYR A 47 -10.72 2.85 4.32
CA TYR A 47 -9.89 1.70 4.70
C TYR A 47 -10.71 0.47 5.09
N THR A 48 -11.89 0.63 5.68
CA THR A 48 -12.76 -0.50 6.05
C THR A 48 -13.34 -1.20 4.83
N SER A 49 -13.82 -0.43 3.84
CA SER A 49 -14.35 -0.97 2.58
C SER A 49 -13.24 -1.71 1.83
N THR A 50 -12.07 -1.06 1.70
CA THR A 50 -10.88 -1.65 1.06
C THR A 50 -10.45 -2.96 1.73
N ALA A 51 -10.28 -2.98 3.06
CA ALA A 51 -9.89 -4.20 3.78
C ALA A 51 -10.93 -5.32 3.66
N THR A 52 -12.21 -4.97 3.61
CA THR A 52 -13.29 -5.96 3.47
C THR A 52 -13.28 -6.59 2.08
N TRP A 53 -13.17 -5.76 1.05
CA TRP A 53 -13.03 -6.22 -0.33
C TRP A 53 -11.76 -7.04 -0.53
N ALA A 54 -10.63 -6.58 -0.01
CA ALA A 54 -9.34 -7.27 -0.15
C ALA A 54 -9.36 -8.71 0.41
N ARG A 55 -10.20 -9.00 1.42
CA ARG A 55 -10.38 -10.38 1.92
C ARG A 55 -11.00 -11.34 0.91
N SER A 56 -11.76 -10.83 -0.07
CA SER A 56 -12.33 -11.66 -1.14
C SER A 56 -11.39 -11.79 -2.35
N GLN A 57 -10.18 -11.22 -2.28
CA GLN A 57 -9.21 -11.19 -3.39
C GLN A 57 -7.89 -11.92 -3.02
N PRO A 58 -7.91 -13.25 -2.83
CA PRO A 58 -6.71 -13.99 -2.41
C PRO A 58 -5.56 -13.88 -3.42
N ASP A 59 -5.88 -13.89 -4.72
CA ASP A 59 -4.88 -13.79 -5.79
C ASP A 59 -4.19 -12.41 -5.80
N LEU A 60 -4.95 -11.35 -5.48
CA LEU A 60 -4.40 -10.01 -5.34
C LEU A 60 -3.44 -9.91 -4.15
N ILE A 61 -3.82 -10.49 -3.01
CA ILE A 61 -2.97 -10.53 -1.81
C ILE A 61 -1.68 -11.30 -2.10
N GLN A 62 -1.75 -12.39 -2.84
CA GLN A 62 -0.57 -13.13 -3.27
C GLN A 62 0.29 -12.32 -4.26
N ALA A 63 -0.31 -11.69 -5.27
CA ALA A 63 0.40 -10.89 -6.27
C ALA A 63 1.11 -9.67 -5.67
N LEU A 64 0.54 -9.08 -4.61
CA LEU A 64 1.15 -7.97 -3.88
C LEU A 64 2.29 -8.41 -2.93
N GLY A 65 2.57 -9.71 -2.80
CA GLY A 65 3.69 -10.22 -2.00
C GLY A 65 3.47 -10.18 -0.48
N TRP A 66 2.22 -10.29 -0.03
CA TRP A 66 1.94 -10.35 1.41
C TRP A 66 2.45 -11.65 2.03
N THR A 67 3.12 -11.53 3.18
CA THR A 67 3.62 -12.67 3.97
C THR A 67 2.51 -13.56 4.53
N HIS A 68 1.30 -13.03 4.67
CA HIS A 68 0.12 -13.76 5.13
C HIS A 68 -0.90 -13.87 4.00
N LYS A 69 -1.64 -14.98 3.97
CA LYS A 69 -2.70 -15.25 2.98
C LYS A 69 -3.95 -14.37 3.16
N THR A 70 -3.98 -13.55 4.20
CA THR A 70 -5.12 -12.70 4.56
C THR A 70 -4.77 -11.23 4.39
N SER A 71 -5.73 -10.47 3.87
CA SER A 71 -5.65 -9.01 3.80
C SER A 71 -5.38 -8.40 5.18
N PRO A 72 -4.64 -7.27 5.25
CA PRO A 72 -4.55 -6.47 6.47
C PRO A 72 -5.95 -6.11 6.99
N CYS A 73 -6.07 -5.98 8.30
CA CYS A 73 -7.33 -5.51 8.90
C CYS A 73 -7.50 -3.99 8.65
N PRO A 74 -8.74 -3.46 8.75
CA PRO A 74 -9.00 -2.03 8.61
C PRO A 74 -8.10 -1.16 9.48
N ALA A 75 -7.83 -1.59 10.72
CA ALA A 75 -6.96 -0.89 11.66
C ALA A 75 -5.50 -0.84 11.19
N THR A 76 -5.00 -1.89 10.54
CA THR A 76 -3.65 -1.89 9.96
C THR A 76 -3.54 -0.82 8.87
N ILE A 77 -4.50 -0.78 7.93
CA ILE A 77 -4.51 0.24 6.86
C ILE A 77 -4.59 1.64 7.48
N HIS A 78 -5.50 1.86 8.43
CA HIS A 78 -5.64 3.14 9.12
C HIS A 78 -4.36 3.57 9.82
N ASN A 79 -3.75 2.70 10.61
CA ASN A 79 -2.55 3.02 11.38
C ASN A 79 -1.37 3.35 10.48
N VAL A 80 -1.22 2.66 9.34
CA VAL A 80 -0.16 2.96 8.38
C VAL A 80 -0.42 4.29 7.69
N LEU A 81 -1.62 4.53 7.16
CA LEU A 81 -1.97 5.80 6.51
C LEU A 81 -1.95 6.99 7.47
N LYS A 82 -2.20 6.78 8.76
CA LYS A 82 -2.13 7.83 9.78
C LYS A 82 -0.70 8.29 10.05
N VAL A 83 0.26 7.37 9.98
CA VAL A 83 1.68 7.65 10.26
C VAL A 83 2.41 8.06 8.97
N LEU A 84 1.93 7.61 7.82
CA LEU A 84 2.39 8.04 6.51
C LEU A 84 1.78 9.42 6.19
N GLU A 85 2.42 10.47 6.70
CA GLU A 85 2.04 11.85 6.40
C GLU A 85 2.22 12.16 4.92
N ALA A 86 1.31 12.97 4.34
CA ALA A 86 1.34 13.33 2.92
C ALA A 86 2.68 13.97 2.53
N ASP A 87 3.22 14.82 3.39
CA ASP A 87 4.51 15.49 3.21
C ASP A 87 5.68 14.52 3.01
N VAL A 88 5.65 13.33 3.63
CA VAL A 88 6.68 12.30 3.46
C VAL A 88 6.59 11.68 2.07
N VAL A 89 5.36 11.45 1.59
CA VAL A 89 5.12 10.91 0.26
C VAL A 89 5.53 11.92 -0.81
N GLU A 90 5.16 13.19 -0.65
CA GLU A 90 5.49 14.25 -1.60
C GLU A 90 7.01 14.46 -1.75
N LYS A 91 7.75 14.47 -0.64
CA LYS A 91 9.22 14.59 -0.64
C LYS A 91 9.94 13.46 -1.37
N THR A 92 9.29 12.31 -1.57
CA THR A 92 9.93 11.16 -2.25
C THR A 92 10.14 11.46 -3.74
N TRP A 93 9.29 12.29 -4.35
CA TRP A 93 9.29 12.53 -5.81
C TRP A 93 9.26 14.00 -6.22
N THR A 94 9.48 14.91 -5.27
CA THR A 94 9.65 16.35 -5.50
C THR A 94 11.12 16.71 -5.32
#